data_AF-A0A3B8S0S4-F1
#
_entry.id   AF-A0A3B8S0S4-F1
#
_cell.length_a   1.000
_cell.length_b   1.000
_cell.length_c   1.000
_cell.angle_alpha   90.00
_cell.angle_beta   90.00
_cell.angle_gamma   90.00
#
_symmetry.space_group_name_H-M   'P 1'
#
loop_
_entity.id
_entity.type
_entity.pdbx_description
1 polymer ?
#
loop_
_entity_poly.entity_id
_entity_poly.type
_entity_poly.pdbx_seq_one_letter_code
_entity_poly.pdbx_strand_id
1 'polypeptide(L)'
;MKKNKANRFSCYYLTLIMVIIFSMGKPVYSQQPVSDSSFHPYHVNYWVAGPILTVGLTTNLIGITTVLGKKDVALAEIQSLDRSVINNLDYWSLKQDPSKASANGVYSDYVLGASIVLPGLLFFDKSIKQDWFDILLMYTETMSITTNIFEWSFLGPTFQNRLRPVTYYEQLTYEEKKSGHNRNSFYSGHVASAAAS
;
A
#
# COMPACT_ATOMS: atom_id res chain seq x y z
N MET A 1 -14.42 3.32 35.06
CA MET A 1 -13.47 4.06 34.19
C MET A 1 -14.22 4.76 33.06
N LYS A 2 -14.68 6.01 33.25
CA LYS A 2 -15.30 6.83 32.19
C LYS A 2 -14.19 7.43 31.32
N LYS A 3 -13.89 6.84 30.15
CA LYS A 3 -12.95 7.44 29.20
C LYS A 3 -13.55 8.72 28.61
N ASN A 4 -12.81 9.83 28.78
CA ASN A 4 -13.13 11.20 28.36
C ASN A 4 -13.65 11.28 26.92
N LYS A 5 -14.98 11.43 26.77
CA LYS A 5 -15.63 11.78 25.50
C LYS A 5 -15.11 13.15 25.00
N ALA A 6 -14.83 14.08 25.92
CA ALA A 6 -14.34 15.43 25.64
C ALA A 6 -13.00 15.46 24.87
N ASN A 7 -12.06 14.57 25.20
CA ASN A 7 -10.73 14.55 24.56
C ASN A 7 -10.78 14.05 23.11
N ARG A 8 -11.72 13.15 22.78
CA ARG A 8 -11.91 12.64 21.41
C ARG A 8 -12.52 13.71 20.50
N PHE A 9 -13.44 14.51 21.03
CA PHE A 9 -14.01 15.66 20.31
C PHE A 9 -12.96 16.74 20.05
N SER A 10 -12.13 17.08 21.05
CA SER A 10 -11.05 18.07 20.89
C SER A 10 -9.98 17.64 19.87
N CYS A 11 -9.59 16.36 19.84
CA CYS A 11 -8.69 15.83 18.82
C CYS A 11 -9.26 15.92 17.40
N TYR A 12 -10.57 15.69 17.23
CA TYR A 12 -11.21 15.76 15.91
C TYR A 12 -11.15 17.17 15.31
N TYR A 13 -11.42 18.20 16.12
CA TYR A 13 -11.30 19.59 15.67
C TYR A 13 -9.85 19.98 15.39
N LEU A 14 -8.89 19.51 16.19
CA LEU A 14 -7.46 19.71 15.93
C LEU A 14 -7.01 19.06 14.62
N THR A 15 -7.47 17.85 14.31
CA THR A 15 -7.19 17.21 13.02
C THR A 15 -7.85 17.95 11.85
N LEU A 16 -9.07 18.45 12.02
CA LEU A 16 -9.78 19.22 11.00
C LEU A 16 -9.09 20.57 10.73
N ILE A 17 -8.64 21.25 11.79
CA ILE A 17 -7.88 22.49 11.70
C ILE A 17 -6.52 22.26 11.03
N MET A 18 -5.82 21.17 11.36
CA MET A 18 -4.57 20.80 10.68
C MET A 18 -4.77 20.56 9.18
N VAL A 19 -5.84 19.85 8.79
CA VAL A 19 -6.18 19.64 7.37
C VAL A 19 -6.51 20.97 6.68
N ILE A 20 -7.26 21.86 7.32
CA ILE A 20 -7.59 23.19 6.79
C ILE A 20 -6.31 24.03 6.62
N ILE A 21 -5.43 24.05 7.62
CA ILE A 21 -4.15 24.77 7.56
C ILE A 21 -3.25 24.19 6.46
N PHE A 22 -3.20 22.87 6.32
CA PHE A 22 -2.42 22.21 5.26
C PHE A 22 -2.99 22.51 3.87
N SER A 23 -4.32 22.61 3.73
CA SER A 23 -5.00 22.98 2.48
C SER A 23 -4.90 24.49 2.14
N MET A 24 -4.60 25.34 3.13
CA MET A 24 -4.38 26.79 2.95
C MET A 24 -2.91 27.16 2.76
N GLY A 25 -1.98 26.22 3.03
CA GLY A 25 -0.58 26.39 2.70
C GLY A 25 -0.41 26.44 1.18
N LYS A 26 0.00 27.59 0.65
CA LYS A 26 0.44 27.66 -0.74
C LYS A 26 1.62 26.69 -0.90
N PRO A 27 1.64 25.81 -1.92
CA PRO A 27 2.80 24.97 -2.17
C PRO A 27 4.03 25.89 -2.34
N VAL A 28 5.00 25.76 -1.45
CA VAL A 28 6.25 26.56 -1.46
C VAL A 28 7.12 26.24 -2.67
N TYR A 29 6.77 25.19 -3.42
CA TYR A 29 7.34 24.85 -4.72
C TYR A 29 6.25 24.73 -5.79
N SER A 30 5.55 25.83 -6.07
CA SER A 30 5.08 26.00 -7.45
C SER A 30 6.33 26.32 -8.27
N GLN A 31 6.85 25.32 -9.01
CA GLN A 31 7.52 25.65 -10.26
C GLN A 31 6.51 26.52 -11.00
N GLN A 32 6.76 27.82 -11.14
CA GLN A 32 5.89 28.63 -11.97
C GLN A 32 5.96 28.00 -13.36
N PRO A 33 4.87 27.43 -13.89
CA PRO A 33 4.86 27.14 -15.29
C PRO A 33 4.78 28.52 -15.92
N VAL A 34 5.89 28.96 -16.54
CA VAL A 34 5.70 29.76 -17.74
C VAL A 34 4.73 28.92 -18.57
N SER A 35 3.56 29.46 -18.90
CA SER A 35 2.52 28.74 -19.65
C SER A 35 3.00 28.54 -21.08
N ASP A 36 4.06 27.77 -21.23
CA ASP A 36 4.71 27.42 -22.46
C ASP A 36 4.32 25.98 -22.76
N SER A 37 3.34 25.83 -23.64
CA SER A 37 2.88 24.53 -24.10
C SER A 37 3.93 23.80 -24.96
N SER A 38 5.10 24.40 -25.20
CA SER A 38 6.23 23.74 -25.85
C SER A 38 7.22 23.12 -24.86
N PHE A 39 7.08 23.39 -23.56
CA PHE A 39 7.98 22.85 -22.55
C PHE A 39 7.56 21.44 -22.11
N HIS A 40 8.29 20.43 -22.56
CA HIS A 40 8.06 19.01 -22.24
C HIS A 40 9.17 18.51 -21.31
N PRO A 41 9.00 18.52 -19.97
CA PRO A 41 10.05 18.10 -19.03
C PRO A 41 10.19 16.58 -18.91
N TYR A 42 9.19 15.81 -19.33
CA TYR A 42 9.17 14.35 -19.26
C TYR A 42 9.67 13.76 -20.57
N HIS A 43 10.64 12.86 -20.50
CA HIS A 43 11.24 12.21 -21.66
C HIS A 43 11.40 10.71 -21.40
N VAL A 44 10.46 9.93 -21.89
CA VAL A 44 10.50 8.46 -21.75
C VAL A 44 11.20 7.85 -22.95
N ASN A 45 12.22 7.02 -22.71
CA ASN A 45 12.80 6.20 -23.76
C ASN A 45 11.94 4.95 -23.98
N TYR A 46 11.10 4.96 -25.02
CA TYR A 46 10.16 3.88 -25.29
C TYR A 46 10.83 2.52 -25.57
N TRP A 47 12.06 2.51 -26.09
CA TRP A 47 12.82 1.28 -26.30
C TRP A 47 13.35 0.66 -25.01
N VAL A 48 13.39 1.43 -23.93
CA VAL A 48 13.75 0.97 -22.58
C VAL A 48 12.48 0.66 -21.79
N ALA A 49 11.54 1.61 -21.75
CA ALA A 49 10.29 1.48 -21.01
C ALA A 49 9.41 0.34 -21.53
N GLY A 50 9.31 0.15 -22.85
CA GLY A 50 8.49 -0.90 -23.47
C GLY A 50 8.87 -2.31 -22.98
N PRO A 51 10.14 -2.73 -23.10
CA PRO A 51 10.60 -4.00 -22.55
C PRO A 51 10.43 -4.13 -21.03
N ILE A 52 10.76 -3.08 -20.25
CA ILE A 52 10.61 -3.09 -18.79
C ILE A 52 9.14 -3.35 -18.41
N LEU A 53 8.21 -2.61 -19.02
CA LEU A 53 6.78 -2.78 -18.81
C LEU A 53 6.30 -4.16 -19.24
N THR A 54 6.72 -4.63 -20.41
CA THR A 54 6.30 -5.94 -20.94
C THR A 54 6.71 -7.06 -19.98
N VAL A 55 7.99 -7.08 -19.58
CA VAL A 55 8.50 -8.07 -18.63
C VAL A 55 7.82 -7.90 -17.28
N GLY A 56 7.81 -6.67 -16.75
CA GLY A 56 7.29 -6.37 -15.42
C GLY A 56 5.80 -6.70 -15.26
N LEU A 57 4.96 -6.38 -16.24
CA LEU A 57 3.54 -6.74 -16.21
C LEU A 57 3.35 -8.25 -16.32
N THR A 58 4.11 -8.92 -17.17
CA THR A 58 4.05 -10.39 -17.31
C THR A 58 4.45 -11.08 -16.01
N THR A 59 5.54 -10.67 -15.37
CA THR A 59 6.01 -11.24 -14.11
C THR A 59 5.10 -10.89 -12.94
N ASN A 60 4.45 -9.73 -12.95
CA ASN A 60 3.41 -9.39 -11.95
C ASN A 60 2.20 -10.32 -12.05
N LEU A 61 1.73 -10.63 -13.26
CA LEU A 61 0.62 -11.57 -13.44
C LEU A 61 0.95 -12.97 -12.90
N ILE A 62 2.20 -13.39 -13.02
CA ILE A 62 2.66 -14.66 -12.45
C ILE A 62 2.84 -14.54 -10.93
N GLY A 63 3.42 -13.45 -10.45
CA GLY A 63 3.73 -13.24 -9.03
C GLY A 63 2.48 -13.13 -8.18
N ILE A 64 1.45 -12.40 -8.63
CA ILE A 64 0.18 -12.30 -7.92
C ILE A 64 -0.46 -13.68 -7.72
N THR A 65 -0.44 -14.55 -8.74
CA THR A 65 -0.99 -15.92 -8.62
C THR A 65 -0.18 -16.78 -7.66
N THR A 66 1.14 -16.59 -7.62
CA THR A 66 2.04 -17.28 -6.69
C THR A 66 1.80 -16.86 -5.25
N VAL A 67 1.65 -15.54 -5.01
CA VAL A 67 1.42 -14.95 -3.69
C VAL A 67 0.04 -15.28 -3.13
N LEU A 68 -0.99 -15.30 -3.98
CA LEU A 68 -2.35 -15.68 -3.61
C LEU A 68 -2.52 -17.19 -3.46
N GLY A 69 -1.77 -17.99 -4.22
CA GLY A 69 -1.81 -19.46 -4.21
C GLY A 69 -1.07 -20.12 -3.05
N LYS A 70 -0.64 -19.37 -2.03
CA LYS A 70 0.04 -19.94 -0.87
C LYS A 70 -0.86 -20.90 -0.09
N LYS A 71 -0.25 -21.97 0.41
CA LYS A 71 -0.92 -22.96 1.25
C LYS A 71 -1.38 -22.33 2.56
N ASP A 72 -2.55 -22.77 3.01
CA ASP A 72 -3.07 -22.43 4.32
C ASP A 72 -2.07 -22.80 5.44
N VAL A 73 -2.18 -22.06 6.56
CA VAL A 73 -1.44 -22.28 7.79
C VAL A 73 -2.01 -23.51 8.49
N ALA A 74 -1.17 -24.51 8.74
CA ALA A 74 -1.62 -25.76 9.35
C ALA A 74 -2.03 -25.53 10.81
N LEU A 75 -2.98 -26.34 11.31
CA LEU A 75 -3.43 -26.24 12.70
C LEU A 75 -2.27 -26.40 13.70
N ALA A 76 -1.38 -27.38 13.48
CA ALA A 76 -0.22 -27.60 14.32
C ALA A 76 0.74 -26.38 14.32
N GLU A 77 0.88 -25.72 13.17
CA GLU A 77 1.70 -24.50 13.05
C GLU A 77 1.10 -23.37 13.90
N ILE A 78 -0.22 -23.15 13.81
CA ILE A 78 -0.95 -22.15 14.63
C ILE A 78 -0.83 -22.46 16.13
N GLN A 79 -0.96 -23.72 16.52
CA GLN A 79 -0.85 -24.15 17.93
C GLN A 79 0.58 -24.01 18.48
N SER A 80 1.58 -24.07 17.61
CA SER A 80 2.99 -23.91 17.97
C SER A 80 3.48 -22.45 17.97
N LEU A 81 2.61 -21.48 17.67
CA LEU A 81 3.00 -20.08 17.57
C LEU A 81 3.42 -19.52 18.92
N ASP A 82 4.66 -19.04 18.97
CA ASP A 82 5.17 -18.25 20.07
C ASP A 82 5.06 -16.76 19.74
N ARG A 83 4.57 -15.95 20.69
CA ARG A 83 4.55 -14.48 20.55
C ARG A 83 5.89 -13.85 20.93
N SER A 84 6.75 -14.57 21.66
CA SER A 84 8.04 -14.08 22.14
C SER A 84 9.05 -13.81 21.01
N VAL A 85 8.89 -14.50 19.88
CA VAL A 85 9.73 -14.33 18.68
C VAL A 85 9.42 -13.06 17.89
N ILE A 86 8.32 -12.36 18.22
CA ILE A 86 7.94 -11.12 17.54
C ILE A 86 8.74 -9.96 18.12
N ASN A 87 9.39 -9.20 17.25
CA ASN A 87 10.16 -8.03 17.66
C ASN A 87 9.26 -6.95 18.32
N ASN A 88 9.88 -6.08 19.12
CA ASN A 88 9.16 -5.01 19.83
C ASN A 88 8.49 -3.99 18.90
N LEU A 89 9.07 -3.75 17.71
CA LEU A 89 8.52 -2.82 16.72
C LEU A 89 7.19 -3.30 16.15
N ASP A 90 6.98 -4.61 16.06
CA ASP A 90 5.78 -5.24 15.52
C ASP A 90 4.81 -5.68 16.62
N TYR A 91 5.26 -5.75 17.87
CA TYR A 91 4.44 -6.20 19.00
C TYR A 91 3.16 -5.37 19.21
N TRP A 92 3.16 -4.09 18.81
CA TRP A 92 1.95 -3.24 18.89
C TRP A 92 0.80 -3.75 18.01
N SER A 93 1.12 -4.47 16.92
CA SER A 93 0.13 -5.04 15.99
C SER A 93 -0.67 -6.19 16.61
N LEU A 94 -0.16 -6.79 17.70
CA LEU A 94 -0.86 -7.81 18.50
C LEU A 94 -1.79 -7.23 19.56
N LYS A 95 -1.80 -5.90 19.74
CA LYS A 95 -2.65 -5.21 20.72
C LYS A 95 -3.90 -4.60 20.08
N GLN A 96 -4.17 -4.92 18.82
CA GLN A 96 -5.32 -4.42 18.08
C GLN A 96 -6.58 -5.21 18.44
N ASP A 97 -7.73 -4.65 18.11
CA ASP A 97 -9.02 -5.31 18.29
C ASP A 97 -9.30 -6.22 17.09
N PRO A 98 -9.25 -7.57 17.25
CA PRO A 98 -9.43 -8.49 16.13
C PRO A 98 -10.83 -8.41 15.52
N SER A 99 -11.85 -7.96 16.26
CA SER A 99 -13.21 -7.80 15.74
C SER A 99 -13.31 -6.72 14.64
N LYS A 100 -12.34 -5.80 14.61
CA LYS A 100 -12.27 -4.72 13.62
C LYS A 100 -11.38 -5.07 12.42
N ALA A 101 -10.74 -6.25 12.42
CA ALA A 101 -9.80 -6.62 11.38
C ALA A 101 -10.45 -6.59 9.98
N SER A 102 -11.66 -7.13 9.85
CA SER A 102 -12.42 -7.12 8.59
C SER A 102 -12.73 -5.71 8.11
N ALA A 103 -13.30 -4.87 8.99
CA ALA A 103 -13.63 -3.48 8.65
C ALA A 103 -12.37 -2.68 8.26
N ASN A 104 -11.28 -2.82 9.01
CA ASN A 104 -10.01 -2.16 8.72
C ASN A 104 -9.40 -2.62 7.40
N GLY A 105 -9.55 -3.91 7.06
CA GLY A 105 -9.15 -4.44 5.74
C GLY A 105 -9.89 -3.73 4.61
N VAL A 106 -11.22 -3.67 4.70
CA VAL A 106 -12.05 -2.97 3.70
C VAL A 106 -11.67 -1.49 3.56
N TYR A 107 -11.44 -0.79 4.68
CA TYR A 107 -10.97 0.61 4.62
C TYR A 107 -9.60 0.75 3.96
N SER A 108 -8.67 -0.16 4.26
CA SER A 108 -7.35 -0.19 3.63
C SER A 108 -7.47 -0.38 2.11
N ASP A 109 -8.35 -1.27 1.65
CA ASP A 109 -8.58 -1.53 0.23
C ASP A 109 -9.13 -0.28 -0.48
N TYR A 110 -10.08 0.43 0.14
CA TYR A 110 -10.61 1.68 -0.41
C TYR A 110 -9.56 2.80 -0.48
N VAL A 111 -8.76 2.97 0.59
CA VAL A 111 -7.70 3.98 0.60
C VAL A 111 -6.64 3.67 -0.45
N LEU A 112 -6.27 2.39 -0.63
CA LEU A 112 -5.39 1.98 -1.69
C LEU A 112 -5.98 2.30 -3.07
N GLY A 113 -7.22 1.89 -3.33
CA GLY A 113 -7.89 2.18 -4.60
C GLY A 113 -7.94 3.67 -4.89
N ALA A 114 -8.23 4.50 -3.88
CA ALA A 114 -8.20 5.95 -4.01
C ALA A 114 -6.78 6.47 -4.31
N SER A 115 -5.75 5.98 -3.62
CA SER A 115 -4.35 6.40 -3.86
C SER A 115 -3.88 6.07 -5.28
N ILE A 116 -4.24 4.91 -5.82
CA ILE A 116 -3.90 4.51 -7.19
C ILE A 116 -4.58 5.41 -8.23
N VAL A 117 -5.82 5.83 -7.99
CA VAL A 117 -6.60 6.62 -8.95
C VAL A 117 -6.29 8.12 -8.86
N LEU A 118 -5.89 8.62 -7.69
CA LEU A 118 -5.70 10.06 -7.43
C LEU A 118 -4.73 10.76 -8.39
N PRO A 119 -3.58 10.16 -8.80
CA PRO A 119 -2.69 10.73 -9.81
C PRO A 119 -3.38 10.98 -11.16
N GLY A 120 -4.46 10.25 -11.46
CA GLY A 120 -5.28 10.50 -12.65
C GLY A 120 -5.89 11.90 -12.70
N LEU A 121 -5.99 12.61 -11.58
CA LEU A 121 -6.40 14.02 -11.56
C LEU A 121 -5.44 14.94 -12.32
N LEU A 122 -4.17 14.54 -12.47
CA LEU A 122 -3.17 15.30 -13.23
C LEU A 122 -3.55 15.44 -14.72
N PHE A 123 -4.39 14.56 -15.26
CA PHE A 123 -4.89 14.67 -16.63
C PHE A 123 -5.81 15.89 -16.86
N PHE A 124 -6.35 16.48 -15.79
CA PHE A 124 -7.14 17.71 -15.89
C PHE A 124 -6.28 18.98 -15.85
N ASP A 125 -5.00 18.89 -15.45
CA ASP A 125 -4.08 20.03 -15.44
C ASP A 125 -3.62 20.35 -16.87
N LYS A 126 -3.83 21.60 -17.31
CA LYS A 126 -3.51 22.05 -18.66
C LYS A 126 -2.01 22.01 -18.98
N SER A 127 -1.16 22.19 -17.97
CA SER A 127 0.31 22.17 -18.13
C SER A 127 0.85 20.74 -18.21
N ILE A 128 0.19 19.79 -17.56
CA ILE A 128 0.65 18.40 -17.47
C ILE A 128 0.06 17.54 -18.58
N LYS A 129 -1.19 17.82 -18.99
CA LYS A 129 -1.91 16.99 -19.98
C LYS A 129 -1.23 16.89 -21.34
N GLN A 130 -0.25 17.74 -21.67
CA GLN A 130 0.51 17.63 -22.91
C GLN A 130 1.48 16.44 -22.90
N ASP A 131 1.96 16.05 -21.71
CA ASP A 131 2.88 14.94 -21.46
C ASP A 131 2.17 13.72 -20.86
N TRP A 132 0.85 13.66 -20.98
CA TRP A 132 0.00 12.68 -20.30
C TRP A 132 0.44 11.23 -20.55
N PHE A 133 0.91 10.94 -21.76
CA PHE A 133 1.31 9.60 -22.15
C PHE A 133 2.63 9.18 -21.48
N ASP A 134 3.62 10.06 -21.46
CA ASP A 134 4.91 9.81 -20.82
C ASP A 134 4.76 9.65 -19.30
N ILE A 135 3.90 10.47 -18.70
CA ILE A 135 3.56 10.36 -17.27
C ILE A 135 2.86 9.04 -16.98
N LEU A 136 1.90 8.64 -17.82
CA LEU A 136 1.20 7.36 -17.67
C LEU A 136 2.16 6.17 -17.79
N LEU A 137 3.12 6.22 -18.72
CA LEU A 137 4.14 5.19 -18.87
C LEU A 137 5.04 5.13 -17.63
N MET A 138 5.56 6.27 -17.16
CA MET A 138 6.38 6.33 -15.95
C MET A 138 5.63 5.82 -14.71
N TYR A 139 4.35 6.19 -14.59
CA TYR A 139 3.49 5.73 -13.50
C TYR A 139 3.29 4.22 -13.54
N THR A 140 2.96 3.69 -14.71
CA THR A 140 2.74 2.24 -14.91
C THR A 140 4.04 1.47 -14.68
N GLU A 141 5.18 2.01 -15.11
CA GLU A 141 6.50 1.41 -14.91
C GLU A 141 6.86 1.38 -13.42
N THR A 142 6.65 2.49 -12.72
CA THR A 142 6.88 2.60 -11.27
C THR A 142 6.03 1.62 -10.48
N MET A 143 4.73 1.53 -10.80
CA MET A 143 3.82 0.56 -10.19
C MET A 143 4.26 -0.87 -10.51
N SER A 144 4.62 -1.15 -11.77
CA SER A 144 5.04 -2.48 -12.20
C SER A 144 6.30 -2.94 -11.49
N ILE A 145 7.33 -2.08 -11.42
CA ILE A 145 8.58 -2.35 -10.70
C ILE A 145 8.31 -2.53 -9.21
N THR A 146 7.51 -1.66 -8.59
CA THR A 146 7.20 -1.74 -7.16
C THR A 146 6.48 -3.04 -6.81
N THR A 147 5.49 -3.45 -7.61
CA THR A 147 4.80 -4.73 -7.43
C THR A 147 5.75 -5.90 -7.64
N ASN A 148 6.64 -5.86 -8.63
CA ASN A 148 7.64 -6.91 -8.80
C ASN A 148 8.61 -7.01 -7.62
N ILE A 149 9.06 -5.89 -7.07
CA ILE A 149 9.90 -5.88 -5.87
C ILE A 149 9.12 -6.47 -4.70
N PHE A 150 7.84 -6.12 -4.54
CA PHE A 150 6.96 -6.78 -3.58
C PHE A 150 6.90 -8.28 -3.78
N GLU A 151 6.55 -8.76 -4.97
CA GLU A 151 6.31 -10.18 -5.19
C GLU A 151 7.59 -11.01 -5.18
N TRP A 152 8.65 -10.54 -5.83
CA TRP A 152 9.83 -11.34 -6.22
C TRP A 152 11.13 -10.95 -5.51
N SER A 153 11.15 -9.92 -4.65
CA SER A 153 12.35 -9.68 -3.84
C SER A 153 12.52 -10.77 -2.79
N PHE A 154 13.75 -10.95 -2.29
CA PHE A 154 14.02 -11.86 -1.18
C PHE A 154 13.25 -11.51 0.11
N LEU A 155 12.75 -10.27 0.23
CA LEU A 155 11.90 -9.78 1.32
C LEU A 155 10.40 -9.99 1.04
N GLY A 156 10.05 -10.28 -0.21
CA GLY A 156 8.71 -10.44 -0.70
C GLY A 156 8.03 -11.73 -0.26
N PRO A 157 6.68 -11.79 -0.32
CA PRO A 157 5.91 -13.00 -0.04
C PRO A 157 6.35 -14.23 -0.82
N THR A 158 6.90 -14.15 -2.04
CA THR A 158 7.31 -15.40 -2.74
C THR A 158 8.40 -16.17 -1.97
N PHE A 159 9.28 -15.45 -1.26
CA PHE A 159 10.41 -16.05 -0.54
C PHE A 159 10.21 -16.07 0.98
N GLN A 160 9.40 -15.16 1.52
CA GLN A 160 9.13 -15.05 2.95
C GLN A 160 7.77 -15.62 3.31
N ASN A 161 7.69 -16.32 4.44
CA ASN A 161 6.43 -16.89 4.98
C ASN A 161 6.05 -16.32 6.34
N ARG A 162 6.44 -15.06 6.59
CA ARG A 162 6.15 -14.39 7.84
C ARG A 162 4.64 -14.28 8.07
N LEU A 163 4.19 -14.81 9.20
CA LEU A 163 2.78 -14.83 9.58
C LEU A 163 2.27 -13.45 10.01
N ARG A 164 1.02 -13.15 9.65
CA ARG A 164 0.32 -11.92 10.00
C ARG A 164 -0.10 -11.91 11.47
N PRO A 165 -0.21 -10.73 12.09
CA PRO A 165 -0.67 -10.59 13.47
C PRO A 165 -1.97 -11.36 13.79
N VAL A 166 -2.89 -11.45 12.83
CA VAL A 166 -4.17 -12.17 12.97
C VAL A 166 -4.03 -13.63 13.43
N THR A 167 -2.95 -14.32 13.04
CA THR A 167 -2.73 -15.74 13.40
C THR A 167 -2.45 -15.93 14.89
N TYR A 168 -1.98 -14.88 15.56
CA TYR A 168 -1.56 -14.93 16.97
C TYR A 168 -2.70 -14.62 17.96
N TYR A 169 -3.86 -14.14 17.51
CA TYR A 169 -4.98 -13.79 18.40
C TYR A 169 -5.75 -15.03 18.88
N GLU A 170 -5.74 -15.32 20.18
CA GLU A 170 -6.44 -16.50 20.73
C GLU A 170 -7.96 -16.46 20.56
N GLN A 171 -8.56 -15.26 20.45
CA GLN A 171 -10.01 -15.08 20.35
C GLN A 171 -10.57 -15.50 18.98
N LEU A 172 -9.71 -15.66 17.98
CA LEU A 172 -10.10 -16.03 16.62
C LEU A 172 -10.07 -17.55 16.44
N THR A 173 -11.02 -18.06 15.66
CA THR A 173 -11.11 -19.47 15.29
C THR A 173 -9.98 -19.87 14.34
N TYR A 174 -9.76 -21.17 14.17
CA TYR A 174 -8.79 -21.68 13.18
C TYR A 174 -9.14 -21.23 11.76
N GLU A 175 -10.43 -21.26 11.40
CA GLU A 175 -10.92 -20.87 10.08
C GLU A 175 -10.59 -19.42 9.73
N GLU A 176 -10.62 -18.51 10.71
CA GLU A 176 -10.26 -17.10 10.52
C GLU A 176 -8.74 -16.88 10.38
N LYS A 177 -7.93 -17.84 10.83
CA LYS A 177 -6.46 -17.75 10.86
C LYS A 177 -5.77 -18.49 9.71
N LYS A 178 -6.39 -19.54 9.19
CA LYS A 178 -5.71 -20.50 8.31
C LYS A 178 -5.33 -19.96 6.94
N SER A 179 -5.94 -18.88 6.46
CA SER A 179 -5.72 -18.38 5.09
C SER A 179 -4.24 -18.26 4.73
N GLY A 180 -3.83 -18.81 3.58
CA GLY A 180 -2.48 -18.68 3.05
C GLY A 180 -2.01 -17.23 2.88
N HIS A 181 -2.93 -16.28 2.72
CA HIS A 181 -2.64 -14.85 2.67
C HIS A 181 -1.99 -14.33 3.97
N ASN A 182 -2.23 -15.02 5.09
CA ASN A 182 -1.61 -14.69 6.36
C ASN A 182 -0.10 -14.99 6.37
N ARG A 183 0.47 -15.65 5.36
CA ARG A 183 1.92 -15.83 5.21
C ARG A 183 2.64 -14.64 4.55
N ASN A 184 1.90 -13.58 4.22
CA ASN A 184 2.40 -12.43 3.46
C ASN A 184 2.47 -11.19 4.38
N SER A 185 3.37 -11.23 5.37
CA SER A 185 3.47 -10.19 6.42
C SER A 185 4.86 -9.55 6.61
N PHE A 186 5.85 -9.82 5.76
CA PHE A 186 7.16 -9.15 5.90
C PHE A 186 7.00 -7.63 5.76
N TYR A 187 6.38 -7.19 4.67
CA TYR A 187 5.92 -5.82 4.47
C TYR A 187 4.61 -5.80 3.68
N SER A 188 3.92 -4.66 3.69
CA SER A 188 2.58 -4.53 3.10
C SER A 188 2.63 -4.14 1.64
N GLY A 189 1.99 -4.93 0.79
CA GLY A 189 1.75 -4.57 -0.62
C GLY A 189 0.89 -3.31 -0.77
N HIS A 190 -0.10 -3.10 0.12
CA HIS A 190 -0.92 -1.88 0.10
C HIS A 190 -0.08 -0.62 0.34
N VAL A 191 0.83 -0.67 1.32
CA VAL A 191 1.71 0.47 1.63
C VAL A 191 2.71 0.71 0.50
N ALA A 192 3.29 -0.37 -0.05
CA ALA A 192 4.21 -0.25 -1.18
C ALA A 192 3.52 0.38 -2.41
N SER A 193 2.34 -0.10 -2.78
CA SER A 193 1.58 0.44 -3.90
C SER A 193 1.11 1.88 -3.66
N ALA A 194 0.66 2.22 -2.45
CA ALA A 194 0.27 3.59 -2.13
C ALA A 194 1.45 4.57 -2.07
N ALA A 195 2.67 4.09 -1.81
CA ALA A 195 3.88 4.90 -1.87
C ALA A 195 4.38 5.11 -3.31
N ALA A 196 4.10 4.15 -4.20
CA ALA A 196 4.41 4.24 -5.61
C ALA A 196 3.37 5.02 -6.42
N SER A 197 2.15 5.17 -5.89
CA SER A 197 1.06 5.90 -6.52
C SER A 197 1.23 7.42 -6.42
#